data_AF-A0A1B0GNL1-F1
#
_entry.id   AF-A0A1B0GNL1-F1
#
_cell.length_a   1.000
_cell.length_b   1.000
_cell.length_c   1.000
_cell.angle_alpha   90.00
_cell.angle_beta   90.00
_cell.angle_gamma   90.00
#
_symmetry.space_group_name_H-M   'P 1'
#
loop_
_entity.id
_entity.type
_entity.pdbx_description
1 polymer ?
#
loop_
_entity_poly.entity_id
_entity_poly.type
_entity_poly.pdbx_seq_one_letter_code
_entity_poly.pdbx_strand_id
1 'polypeptide(L)'
;CASGDTLKLRASDARARQEWIDGLRAITESHTLAIANDSLPAREHLAASDAMGAARQQLQATELCNATLARTIEAVQPPLNHTDPDLLMLKALSAANTQCLIQCLNLLQRYSEIQGETRSEAAF
;
A
#
# COMPACT_ATOMS: atom_id res chain seq x y z
N CYS A 1 6.32 -9.15 16.01
CA CYS A 1 5.82 -9.09 17.41
C CYS A 1 5.64 -10.49 18.03
N ALA A 2 6.44 -10.86 19.03
CA ALA A 2 6.05 -11.90 20.00
C ALA A 2 5.52 -11.17 21.23
N SER A 3 4.23 -11.32 21.59
CA SER A 3 3.58 -10.51 22.65
C SER A 3 4.15 -10.74 24.06
N GLY A 4 5.21 -11.54 24.21
CA GLY A 4 5.78 -11.92 25.51
C GLY A 4 4.87 -12.85 26.33
N ASP A 5 3.67 -13.16 25.82
CA ASP A 5 2.70 -14.00 26.51
C ASP A 5 3.18 -15.46 26.51
N THR A 6 3.12 -16.07 27.69
CA THR A 6 3.48 -17.49 27.87
C THR A 6 2.23 -18.31 28.15
N LEU A 7 1.93 -19.26 27.26
CA LEU A 7 0.83 -20.19 27.40
C LEU A 7 1.36 -21.56 27.84
N LYS A 8 0.89 -22.06 28.98
CA LYS A 8 1.22 -23.40 29.47
C LYS A 8 0.20 -24.40 28.94
N LEU A 9 0.67 -25.35 28.15
CA LEU A 9 -0.14 -26.42 27.57
C LEU A 9 0.24 -27.76 28.21
N ARG A 10 -0.74 -28.66 28.37
CA ARG A 10 -0.54 -30.03 28.83
C ARG A 10 -1.05 -30.99 27.75
N ALA A 11 -0.20 -31.94 27.35
CA ALA A 11 -0.60 -33.07 26.52
C ALA A 11 -1.03 -34.27 27.38
N SER A 12 -1.77 -35.20 26.79
CA SER A 12 -2.21 -36.45 27.43
C SER A 12 -1.05 -37.37 27.81
N ASP A 13 0.00 -37.39 27.00
CA ASP A 13 1.17 -38.26 27.14
C ASP A 13 2.42 -37.66 26.47
N ALA A 14 3.56 -38.33 26.63
CA ALA A 14 4.85 -37.87 26.11
C ALA A 14 4.94 -37.87 24.58
N ARG A 15 4.26 -38.80 23.91
CA ARG A 15 4.26 -38.89 22.45
C ARG A 15 3.43 -37.76 21.84
N ALA A 16 2.21 -37.58 22.34
CA ALA A 16 1.33 -36.48 21.94
C ALA A 16 2.06 -35.14 22.16
N ARG A 17 2.73 -34.95 23.31
CA ARG A 17 3.55 -33.75 23.54
C ARG A 17 4.56 -33.51 22.43
N GLN A 18 5.28 -34.54 22.00
CA GLN A 18 6.31 -34.43 20.97
C GLN A 18 5.70 -34.06 19.62
N GLU A 19 4.61 -34.73 19.22
CA GLU A 19 3.88 -34.44 17.98
C GLU A 19 3.37 -32.98 17.95
N TRP A 20 2.87 -32.46 19.08
CA TRP A 20 2.45 -31.07 19.21
C TRP A 20 3.63 -30.08 19.11
N ILE A 21 4.78 -30.39 19.74
CA ILE A 21 5.98 -29.54 19.66
C ILE A 21 6.53 -29.50 18.24
N ASP A 22 6.62 -30.65 17.57
CA ASP A 22 7.14 -30.76 16.22
C ASP A 22 6.22 -30.04 15.22
N GLY A 23 4.90 -30.17 15.40
CA GLY A 23 3.91 -29.41 14.63
C GLY A 23 4.02 -27.90 14.81
N LEU A 24 4.15 -27.42 16.06
CA LEU A 24 4.35 -25.99 16.33
C LEU A 24 5.64 -25.46 15.72
N ARG A 25 6.75 -26.20 15.85
CA ARG A 25 8.03 -25.85 15.22
C ARG A 25 7.92 -25.78 13.71
N ALA A 26 7.29 -26.77 13.09
CA ALA A 26 7.09 -26.80 11.63
C ALA A 26 6.28 -25.60 11.14
N ILE A 27 5.23 -25.20 11.87
CA ILE A 27 4.43 -24.01 11.54
C ILE A 27 5.29 -22.75 11.69
N THR A 28 6.05 -22.61 12.77
CA THR A 28 6.95 -21.47 12.98
C THR A 28 8.01 -21.39 11.88
N GLU A 29 8.70 -22.49 11.58
CA GLU A 29 9.69 -22.57 10.51
C GLU A 29 9.08 -22.24 9.15
N SER A 30 7.92 -22.80 8.83
CA SER A 30 7.18 -22.50 7.60
C SER A 30 6.78 -21.02 7.53
N HIS A 31 6.36 -20.41 8.64
CA HIS A 31 6.05 -18.97 8.69
C HIS A 31 7.32 -18.14 8.47
N THR A 32 8.43 -18.48 9.11
CA THR A 32 9.72 -17.79 8.93
C THR A 32 10.20 -17.86 7.49
N LEU A 33 10.12 -19.03 6.86
CA LEU A 33 10.49 -19.21 5.45
C LEU A 33 9.52 -18.48 4.50
N ALA A 34 8.21 -18.51 4.77
CA ALA A 34 7.24 -17.78 3.97
C ALA A 34 7.47 -16.27 4.06
N ILE A 35 7.72 -15.73 5.24
CA ILE A 35 8.04 -14.30 5.45
C ILE A 35 9.36 -13.93 4.77
N ALA A 36 10.38 -14.79 4.84
CA ALA A 36 11.65 -14.55 4.15
C ALA A 36 11.51 -14.60 2.62
N ASN A 37 10.67 -15.50 2.10
CA ASN A 37 10.42 -15.67 0.68
C ASN A 37 9.43 -14.64 0.10
N ASP A 38 8.68 -13.92 0.94
CA ASP A 38 7.84 -12.78 0.56
C ASP A 38 8.66 -11.51 0.27
N SER A 39 9.98 -11.55 0.50
CA SER A 39 10.87 -10.43 0.19
C SER A 39 11.21 -10.38 -1.29
N LEU A 40 10.82 -9.30 -1.95
CA LEU A 40 11.24 -8.99 -3.31
C LEU A 40 12.78 -8.94 -3.35
N PRO A 41 13.43 -9.51 -4.37
CA PRO A 41 14.86 -9.33 -4.61
C PRO A 41 15.27 -7.84 -4.54
N ALA A 42 16.50 -7.54 -4.11
CA ALA A 42 16.97 -6.15 -3.97
C ALA A 42 16.78 -5.28 -5.23
N ARG A 43 16.90 -5.90 -6.41
CA ARG A 43 16.63 -5.27 -7.70
C ARG A 43 15.17 -4.83 -7.85
N GLU A 44 14.24 -5.65 -7.39
CA GLU A 44 12.79 -5.37 -7.46
C GLU A 44 12.37 -4.34 -6.42
N HIS A 45 12.99 -4.34 -5.23
CA HIS A 45 12.83 -3.25 -4.26
C HIS A 45 13.25 -1.89 -4.83
N LEU A 46 14.40 -1.83 -5.52
CA LEU A 46 14.85 -0.59 -6.16
C LEU A 46 13.88 -0.16 -7.27
N ALA A 47 13.47 -1.09 -8.13
CA ALA A 47 12.49 -0.81 -9.18
C ALA A 47 11.14 -0.34 -8.62
N ALA A 48 10.69 -0.91 -7.49
CA ALA A 48 9.47 -0.47 -6.81
C ALA A 48 9.63 0.95 -6.23
N SER A 49 10.79 1.29 -5.65
CA SER A 49 11.10 2.64 -5.19
C SER A 49 11.09 3.65 -6.34
N ASP A 50 11.71 3.32 -7.46
CA ASP A 50 11.72 4.16 -8.66
C ASP A 50 10.30 4.35 -9.22
N ALA A 51 9.50 3.28 -9.26
CA ALA A 51 8.11 3.33 -9.68
C ALA A 51 7.25 4.21 -8.75
N MET A 52 7.46 4.15 -7.43
CA MET A 52 6.81 5.04 -6.47
C MET A 52 7.22 6.51 -6.69
N GLY A 53 8.49 6.76 -6.98
CA GLY A 53 8.98 8.09 -7.35
C GLY A 53 8.32 8.62 -8.62
N ALA A 54 8.24 7.80 -9.67
CA ALA A 54 7.56 8.14 -10.92
C ALA A 54 6.07 8.39 -10.70
N ALA A 55 5.39 7.58 -9.89
CA ALA A 55 3.97 7.76 -9.56
C ALA A 55 3.72 9.10 -8.86
N ARG A 56 4.59 9.51 -7.92
CA ARG A 56 4.53 10.82 -7.26
C ARG A 56 4.67 11.96 -8.26
N GLN A 57 5.64 11.89 -9.17
CA GLN A 57 5.86 12.91 -10.20
C GLN A 57 4.65 13.01 -11.14
N GLN A 58 4.12 11.87 -11.58
CA GLN A 58 2.96 11.84 -12.46
C GLN A 58 1.71 12.41 -11.78
N LEU A 59 1.54 12.17 -10.47
CA LEU A 59 0.46 12.77 -9.69
C LEU A 59 0.58 14.28 -9.58
N GLN A 60 1.78 14.81 -9.32
CA GLN A 60 2.02 16.26 -9.33
C GLN A 60 1.70 16.88 -10.69
N ALA A 61 2.09 16.23 -11.79
CA ALA A 61 1.73 16.67 -13.14
C ALA A 61 0.20 16.65 -13.37
N THR A 62 -0.48 15.63 -12.83
CA THR A 62 -1.95 15.50 -12.91
C THR A 62 -2.64 16.61 -12.12
N GLU A 63 -2.15 16.97 -10.93
CA GLU A 63 -2.67 18.10 -10.15
C GLU A 63 -2.54 19.43 -10.91
N LEU A 64 -1.40 19.68 -11.54
CA LEU A 64 -1.19 20.86 -12.37
C LEU A 64 -2.13 20.89 -13.58
N CYS A 65 -2.35 19.72 -14.20
CA CYS A 65 -3.30 19.58 -15.30
C CYS A 65 -4.73 19.88 -14.83
N ASN A 66 -5.17 19.34 -13.69
CA ASN A 66 -6.48 19.61 -13.11
C ASN A 66 -6.66 21.11 -12.77
N ALA A 67 -5.64 21.76 -12.21
CA ALA A 67 -5.67 23.21 -11.95
C ALA A 67 -5.76 24.02 -13.26
N THR A 68 -5.10 23.55 -14.33
CA THR A 68 -5.18 24.19 -15.65
C THR A 68 -6.57 24.01 -16.27
N LEU A 69 -7.15 22.81 -16.19
CA LEU A 69 -8.52 22.53 -16.62
C LEU A 69 -9.54 23.42 -15.90
N ALA A 70 -9.39 23.61 -14.59
CA ALA A 70 -10.26 24.50 -13.84
C ALA A 70 -10.21 25.94 -14.37
N ARG A 71 -9.00 26.45 -14.66
CA ARG A 71 -8.81 27.79 -15.24
C ARG A 71 -9.36 27.91 -16.66
N THR A 72 -9.21 26.89 -17.50
CA THR A 72 -9.72 26.92 -18.87
C THR A 72 -11.25 26.92 -18.90
N ILE A 73 -11.90 26.19 -17.98
CA ILE A 73 -13.36 26.22 -17.81
C ILE A 73 -13.82 27.62 -17.35
N GLU A 74 -13.13 28.23 -16.39
CA GLU A 74 -13.46 29.57 -15.89
C GLU A 74 -13.27 30.67 -16.95
N ALA A 75 -12.33 30.48 -17.87
CA ALA A 75 -12.02 31.41 -18.96
C ALA A 75 -12.81 31.12 -20.25
N VAL A 76 -13.77 30.19 -20.24
CA VAL A 76 -14.52 29.82 -21.45
C VAL A 76 -15.30 31.01 -22.01
N GLN A 77 -15.28 31.17 -23.33
CA GLN A 77 -16.00 32.23 -24.03
C GLN A 77 -17.30 31.68 -24.65
N PRO A 78 -18.29 32.56 -24.95
CA PRO A 78 -19.55 32.15 -25.59
C PRO A 78 -19.34 31.34 -26.89
N PRO A 79 -20.24 30.40 -27.23
CA PRO A 79 -21.59 30.20 -26.67
C PRO A 79 -21.65 29.38 -25.37
N LEU A 80 -20.53 28.76 -24.95
CA LEU A 80 -20.47 28.00 -23.70
C LEU A 80 -20.35 28.95 -22.51
N ASN A 81 -20.92 28.53 -21.37
CA ASN A 81 -20.82 29.25 -20.11
C ASN A 81 -20.04 28.40 -19.10
N HIS A 82 -19.24 29.01 -18.24
CA HIS A 82 -18.47 28.30 -17.20
C HIS A 82 -19.36 27.61 -16.15
N THR A 83 -20.65 27.98 -16.10
CA THR A 83 -21.69 27.32 -15.30
C THR A 83 -22.42 26.19 -16.04
N ASP A 84 -21.98 25.84 -17.25
CA ASP A 84 -22.53 24.73 -18.02
C ASP A 84 -22.43 23.42 -17.22
N PRO A 85 -23.52 22.63 -17.10
CA PRO A 85 -23.54 21.42 -16.29
C PRO A 85 -22.48 20.39 -16.66
N ASP A 86 -22.18 20.23 -17.96
CA ASP A 86 -21.21 19.23 -18.42
C ASP A 86 -19.78 19.67 -18.08
N LEU A 87 -19.48 20.98 -18.18
CA LEU A 87 -18.19 21.54 -17.75
C LEU A 87 -18.02 21.42 -16.23
N LEU A 88 -19.06 21.67 -15.45
CA LEU A 88 -19.03 21.51 -14.00
C LEU A 88 -18.86 20.04 -13.60
N MET A 89 -19.55 19.12 -14.28
CA MET A 89 -19.37 17.68 -14.08
C MET A 89 -17.95 17.23 -14.43
N LEU A 90 -17.39 17.71 -15.55
CA LEU A 90 -16.01 17.42 -15.95
C LEU A 90 -15.00 17.91 -14.90
N LYS A 91 -15.17 19.14 -14.39
CA LYS A 91 -14.33 19.70 -13.32
C LYS A 91 -14.43 18.86 -12.04
N ALA A 92 -15.65 18.50 -11.63
CA ALA A 92 -15.89 17.69 -10.44
C ALA A 92 -15.28 16.29 -10.59
N LEU A 93 -15.45 15.64 -11.76
CA LEU A 93 -14.89 14.32 -12.05
C LEU A 93 -13.36 14.35 -12.07
N SER A 94 -12.76 15.35 -12.71
CA SER A 94 -11.30 15.49 -12.76
C SER A 94 -10.71 15.69 -11.36
N ALA A 95 -11.35 16.52 -10.52
CA ALA A 95 -10.97 16.71 -9.13
C ALA A 95 -11.12 15.42 -8.31
N ALA A 96 -12.25 14.71 -8.44
CA ALA A 96 -12.49 13.44 -7.75
C ALA A 96 -11.46 12.35 -8.15
N ASN A 97 -11.13 12.24 -9.44
CA ASN A 97 -10.13 11.31 -9.92
C ASN A 97 -8.73 11.63 -9.39
N THR A 98 -8.35 12.91 -9.38
CA THR A 98 -7.07 13.35 -8.82
C THR A 98 -6.99 13.00 -7.34
N GLN A 99 -8.06 13.25 -6.58
CA GLN A 99 -8.14 12.89 -5.16
C GLN A 99 -8.08 11.37 -4.94
N CYS A 100 -8.79 10.60 -5.76
CA CYS A 100 -8.74 9.13 -5.71
C CYS A 100 -7.31 8.62 -5.90
N LEU A 101 -6.59 9.11 -6.91
CA LEU A 101 -5.21 8.71 -7.17
C LEU A 101 -4.25 9.06 -6.00
N ILE A 102 -4.44 10.22 -5.37
CA ILE A 102 -3.68 10.61 -4.16
C ILE A 102 -3.94 9.62 -3.03
N GLN A 103 -5.21 9.25 -2.79
CA GLN A 103 -5.55 8.26 -1.77
C GLN A 103 -4.94 6.88 -2.07
N CYS A 104 -4.99 6.43 -3.33
CA CYS A 104 -4.36 5.19 -3.75
C CYS A 104 -2.84 5.20 -3.49
N LEU A 105 -2.15 6.30 -3.84
CA LEU A 105 -0.72 6.42 -3.58
C LEU A 105 -0.40 6.40 -2.08
N ASN A 106 -1.21 7.06 -1.25
CA ASN A 106 -1.03 7.04 0.21
C ASN A 106 -1.20 5.63 0.79
N LEU A 107 -2.17 4.86 0.30
CA LEU A 107 -2.35 3.46 0.71
C LEU A 107 -1.13 2.60 0.33
N LEU A 108 -0.60 2.77 -0.88
CA LEU A 108 0.60 2.06 -1.33
C LEU A 108 1.83 2.40 -0.48
N GLN A 109 2.00 3.67 -0.12
CA GLN A 109 3.11 4.10 0.75
C GLN A 109 3.01 3.50 2.15
N ARG A 110 1.83 3.56 2.77
CA ARG A 110 1.59 2.93 4.08
C ARG A 110 1.84 1.42 4.04
N TYR A 111 1.41 0.76 2.97
CA TYR A 111 1.68 -0.68 2.79
C TYR A 111 3.20 -0.95 2.74
N SER A 112 3.96 -0.12 2.02
CA SER A 112 5.42 -0.24 1.95
C SER A 112 6.11 -0.01 3.30
N GLU A 113 5.62 0.93 4.11
CA GLU A 113 6.14 1.24 5.45
C GLU A 113 5.89 0.08 6.42
N ILE A 114 4.67 -0.45 6.45
CA ILE A 114 4.28 -1.60 7.30
C ILE A 114 5.11 -2.84 6.94
N GLN A 115 5.32 -3.09 5.64
CA GLN A 115 6.19 -4.18 5.19
C GLN A 115 7.65 -3.97 5.63
N GLY A 116 8.14 -2.73 5.60
CA GLY A 116 9.46 -2.38 6.12
C GLY A 116 9.60 -2.63 7.63
N GLU A 117 8.62 -2.20 8.42
CA GLU A 117 8.60 -2.38 9.88
C GLU A 117 8.55 -3.85 10.29
N THR A 118 7.66 -4.63 9.65
CA THR A 118 7.53 -6.09 9.88
C THR A 118 8.85 -6.81 9.62
N ARG A 119 9.61 -6.36 8.61
CA ARG A 119 10.91 -6.92 8.25
C ARG A 119 12.02 -6.54 9.22
N SER A 120 12.04 -5.30 9.74
CA SER A 120 13.01 -4.93 10.79
C SER A 120 12.77 -5.67 12.09
N GLU A 121 11.52 -5.98 12.45
CA GLU A 121 11.21 -6.75 13.66
C GLU A 121 11.59 -8.23 13.54
N ALA A 122 11.58 -8.81 12.33
CA ALA A 122 12.00 -10.19 12.06
C ALA A 122 13.53 -10.37 11.94
N ALA A 123 14.29 -9.28 11.86
CA ALA A 123 15.75 -9.30 11.77
C ALA A 123 16.45 -9.29 13.15
N PHE A 124 15.69 -9.32 14.25
CA PHE A 124 16.17 -9.42 15.63
C PHE A 124 15.88 -10.78 16.26
#